data_AF-A0A4Y3FTW1-F1
#
_entry.id   AF-A0A4Y3FTW1-F1
#
_cell.length_a   1.000
_cell.length_b   1.000
_cell.length_c   1.000
_cell.angle_alpha   90.00
_cell.angle_beta   90.00
_cell.angle_gamma   90.00
#
_symmetry.space_group_name_H-M   'P 1'
#
loop_
_entity.id
_entity.type
_entity.pdbx_description
1 polymer ?
#
loop_
_entity_poly.entity_id
_entity_poly.type
_entity_poly.pdbx_seq_one_letter_code
_entity_poly.pdbx_strand_id
1 'polypeptide(L)'
;MERYRVALVSDWYYPKIGGIEYSIDSLASALKELGHEVHIITRRYSGRDNCNSRNGIKVIRVKGRELDTRFISPGAYWETFKILKSGNYDIIHAHDLTLPWHLSHLLQAENLEFLQL
;
A
#
# COMPACT_ATOMS: atom_id res chain seq x y z
N MET A 1 19.63 12.30 -7.59
CA MET A 1 19.15 11.25 -6.67
C MET A 1 18.80 10.04 -7.52
N GLU A 2 19.08 8.84 -7.02
CA GLU A 2 18.59 7.61 -7.66
C GLU A 2 17.06 7.57 -7.61
N ARG A 3 16.44 7.04 -8.66
CA ARG A 3 14.99 6.91 -8.76
C ARG A 3 14.58 5.52 -8.27
N TYR A 4 13.93 5.46 -7.12
CA TYR A 4 13.33 4.24 -6.59
C TYR A 4 11.86 4.08 -6.99
N ARG A 5 11.44 2.83 -7.00
CA ARG A 5 10.06 2.38 -7.17
C ARG A 5 9.52 1.93 -5.82
N VAL A 6 8.58 2.68 -5.27
CA VAL A 6 8.09 2.52 -3.90
C VAL A 6 6.65 2.02 -3.89
N ALA A 7 6.40 0.95 -3.15
CA ALA A 7 5.05 0.48 -2.83
C ALA A 7 4.67 0.90 -1.41
N LEU A 8 3.61 1.71 -1.29
CA LEU A 8 2.97 2.03 -0.02
C LEU A 8 1.74 1.14 0.14
N VAL A 9 1.77 0.21 1.08
CA VAL A 9 0.71 -0.77 1.30
C VAL A 9 -0.09 -0.41 2.55
N SER A 10 -1.41 -0.29 2.44
CA SER A 10 -2.26 -0.07 3.62
C SER A 10 -3.70 -0.51 3.44
N ASP A 11 -4.30 -1.04 4.51
CA ASP A 11 -5.74 -1.34 4.57
C ASP A 11 -6.59 -0.08 4.40
N TRP A 12 -6.05 1.09 4.74
CA TRP A 12 -6.78 2.35 4.78
C TRP A 12 -6.18 3.36 3.81
N TYR A 13 -6.95 3.71 2.80
CA TYR A 13 -6.68 4.84 1.92
C TYR A 13 -8.00 5.47 1.47
N TYR A 14 -7.93 6.60 0.76
CA TYR A 14 -9.10 7.27 0.18
C TYR A 14 -10.01 6.26 -0.57
N PRO A 15 -11.34 6.46 -0.57
CA PRO A 15 -12.08 7.69 -0.24
C PRO A 15 -12.44 7.85 1.25
N LYS A 16 -12.02 6.94 2.14
CA LYS A 16 -12.14 7.18 3.58
C LYS A 16 -11.17 8.29 3.98
N ILE A 17 -11.62 9.18 4.87
CA ILE A 17 -10.81 10.29 5.37
C ILE A 17 -10.47 10.00 6.83
N GLY A 18 -9.19 10.06 7.14
CA GLY A 18 -8.64 9.81 8.47
C GLY A 18 -7.15 10.16 8.50
N GLY A 19 -6.53 9.98 9.67
CA GLY A 19 -5.11 10.32 9.85
C GLY A 19 -4.16 9.41 9.07
N ILE A 20 -4.48 8.12 8.95
CA ILE A 20 -3.67 7.14 8.21
C ILE A 20 -3.70 7.48 6.72
N GLU A 21 -4.88 7.73 6.17
CA GLU A 21 -5.06 8.05 4.76
C GLU A 21 -4.32 9.34 4.39
N TYR A 22 -4.35 10.35 5.27
CA TYR A 22 -3.58 11.58 5.08
C TYR A 22 -2.07 11.36 5.17
N SER A 23 -1.61 10.57 6.15
CA SER A 23 -0.18 10.26 6.31
C SER A 23 0.40 9.57 5.07
N ILE A 24 -0.29 8.54 4.56
CA ILE A 24 0.12 7.81 3.36
C ILE A 24 0.12 8.74 2.14
N ASP A 25 -0.91 9.58 2.00
CA ASP A 25 -1.03 10.48 0.87
C ASP A 25 0.06 11.57 0.85
N SER A 26 0.38 12.11 2.04
CA SER A 26 1.46 13.07 2.23
C SER A 26 2.82 12.45 1.89
N LEU A 27 3.10 11.25 2.42
CA LEU A 27 4.32 10.50 2.13
C LEU A 27 4.44 10.20 0.63
N ALA A 28 3.35 9.73 0.00
CA ALA A 28 3.34 9.40 -1.41
C ALA A 28 3.62 10.63 -2.29
N SER A 29 3.04 11.78 -1.92
CA SER A 29 3.24 13.04 -2.62
C SER A 29 4.68 13.53 -2.48
N ALA A 30 5.25 13.51 -1.27
CA ALA A 30 6.63 13.90 -1.02
C ALA A 30 7.63 13.01 -1.80
N LEU A 31 7.45 11.69 -1.77
CA LEU A 31 8.30 10.76 -2.52
C LEU A 31 8.21 10.99 -4.04
N LYS A 32 7.02 11.29 -4.54
CA LYS A 32 6.81 11.63 -5.95
C LYS A 32 7.49 12.95 -6.32
N GLU A 33 7.42 13.97 -5.47
CA GLU A 33 8.09 15.26 -5.67
C GLU A 33 9.62 15.11 -5.70
N LEU A 34 10.16 14.16 -4.94
CA LEU A 34 11.58 13.78 -5.01
C LEU A 34 11.95 12.99 -6.29
N GLY A 35 10.99 12.72 -7.17
CA GLY A 35 11.20 12.04 -8.45
C GLY A 35 11.08 10.52 -8.40
N HIS A 36 10.61 9.95 -7.29
CA HIS A 36 10.39 8.51 -7.15
C HIS A 36 9.07 8.06 -7.79
N GLU A 37 9.01 6.81 -8.24
CA GLU A 37 7.78 6.21 -8.71
C GLU A 37 7.04 5.57 -7.55
N VAL A 38 5.88 6.10 -7.20
CA VAL A 38 5.12 5.65 -6.02
C VAL A 38 3.81 5.00 -6.45
N HIS A 39 3.56 3.79 -5.92
CA HIS A 39 2.29 3.10 -6.03
C HIS A 39 1.69 2.89 -4.65
N ILE A 40 0.39 3.17 -4.52
CA ILE A 40 -0.36 2.91 -3.30
C ILE A 40 -1.16 1.63 -3.51
N ILE A 41 -0.96 0.62 -2.67
CA ILE A 41 -1.68 -0.65 -2.71
C ILE A 41 -2.61 -0.67 -1.50
N THR A 42 -3.90 -0.75 -1.75
CA THR A 42 -4.90 -0.65 -0.69
C THR A 42 -6.10 -1.53 -0.97
N ARG A 43 -7.00 -1.68 0.00
CA ARG A 43 -8.22 -2.44 -0.20
C ARG A 43 -9.21 -1.70 -1.10
N ARG A 44 -10.01 -2.45 -1.85
CA ARG A 44 -11.17 -1.91 -2.54
C ARG A 44 -12.34 -1.78 -1.55
N TYR A 45 -12.99 -0.63 -1.54
CA TYR A 45 -14.25 -0.45 -0.78
C TYR A 45 -15.44 -0.80 -1.65
N SER A 46 -16.38 -1.61 -1.16
CA SER A 46 -17.64 -1.84 -1.86
C SER A 46 -18.49 -0.56 -1.91
N GLY A 47 -19.16 -0.30 -3.05
CA GLY A 47 -20.11 0.81 -3.18
C GLY A 47 -19.54 2.23 -3.12
N ARG A 48 -18.22 2.42 -3.02
CA ARG A 48 -17.59 3.75 -3.06
C ARG A 48 -16.86 4.00 -4.37
N ASP A 49 -16.74 5.28 -4.73
CA ASP A 49 -15.91 5.67 -5.87
C ASP A 49 -14.44 5.41 -5.53
N ASN A 50 -13.84 4.52 -6.32
CA ASN A 50 -12.53 3.95 -6.09
C ASN A 50 -11.60 4.47 -7.17
N CYS A 51 -11.22 5.74 -7.09
CA CYS A 51 -10.26 6.31 -8.03
C CYS A 51 -8.97 5.48 -8.05
N ASN A 52 -8.53 5.11 -9.26
CA ASN A 52 -7.31 4.33 -9.51
C ASN A 52 -6.05 5.19 -9.56
N SER A 53 -6.20 6.51 -9.43
CA SER A 53 -5.11 7.46 -9.34
C SER A 53 -5.54 8.66 -8.50
N ARG A 54 -4.61 9.21 -7.72
CA ARG A 54 -4.81 10.45 -6.96
C ARG A 54 -3.55 11.30 -7.08
N ASN A 55 -3.68 12.57 -7.46
CA ASN A 55 -2.53 13.47 -7.69
C ASN A 55 -1.46 12.89 -8.62
N GLY A 56 -1.89 12.10 -9.63
CA GLY A 56 -1.01 11.37 -10.54
C GLY A 56 -0.15 10.28 -9.88
N ILE A 57 -0.52 9.81 -8.69
CA ILE A 57 0.01 8.63 -8.01
C ILE A 57 -0.94 7.48 -8.31
N LYS A 58 -0.41 6.32 -8.66
CA LYS A 58 -1.22 5.14 -9.02
C LYS A 58 -1.72 4.47 -7.74
N VAL A 59 -3.02 4.17 -7.71
CA VAL A 59 -3.69 3.50 -6.59
C VAL A 59 -4.20 2.15 -7.07
N ILE A 60 -3.60 1.08 -6.56
CA ILE A 60 -3.92 -0.31 -6.86
C ILE A 60 -4.84 -0.84 -5.76
N ARG A 61 -6.07 -1.20 -6.14
CA ARG A 61 -7.08 -1.65 -5.19
C ARG A 61 -7.30 -3.15 -5.26
N VAL A 62 -6.90 -3.82 -4.19
CA VAL A 62 -6.98 -5.26 -4.01
C VAL A 62 -8.41 -5.66 -3.67
N LYS A 63 -8.93 -6.68 -4.36
CA LYS A 63 -10.32 -7.14 -4.19
C LYS A 63 -10.38 -8.13 -3.02
N GLY A 64 -10.73 -7.64 -1.84
CA GLY A 64 -11.07 -8.50 -0.70
C GLY A 64 -12.58 -8.68 -0.56
N ARG A 65 -13.03 -9.87 -0.13
CA ARG A 65 -14.35 -9.98 0.50
C ARG A 65 -14.27 -9.29 1.85
N GLU A 66 -15.17 -8.34 2.10
CA GLU A 66 -15.36 -7.73 3.42
C GLU A 66 -15.89 -8.83 4.36
N LEU A 67 -14.99 -9.51 5.08
CA LEU A 67 -15.40 -10.50 6.09
C LEU A 67 -15.89 -9.81 7.37
N ASP A 68 -15.39 -8.61 7.64
CA ASP A 68 -15.86 -7.60 8.60
C ASP A 68 -15.20 -6.26 8.19
N THR A 69 -15.76 -5.13 8.60
CA THR A 69 -15.27 -3.75 8.37
C THR A 69 -13.77 -3.54 8.64
N ARG A 70 -13.18 -4.44 9.45
CA ARG A 70 -11.78 -4.42 9.92
C ARG A 70 -10.86 -5.43 9.25
N PHE A 71 -11.37 -6.52 8.66
CA PHE A 71 -10.52 -7.61 8.16
C PHE A 71 -10.64 -7.80 6.66
N ILE A 72 -9.48 -7.91 5.99
CA ILE A 72 -9.42 -8.28 4.58
C ILE A 72 -9.36 -9.81 4.47
N SER A 73 -10.07 -10.39 3.51
CA SER A 73 -10.05 -11.84 3.27
C SER A 73 -8.64 -12.38 2.94
N PRO A 74 -8.32 -13.64 3.31
CA PRO A 74 -7.05 -14.31 2.94
C PRO A 74 -6.67 -14.19 1.45
N GLY A 75 -7.65 -14.22 0.55
CA GLY A 75 -7.42 -14.05 -0.89
C GLY A 75 -6.84 -12.69 -1.29
N ALA A 76 -7.12 -11.64 -0.53
CA ALA A 76 -6.56 -10.32 -0.78
C ALA A 76 -5.09 -10.23 -0.36
N TYR A 77 -4.68 -10.91 0.73
CA TYR A 77 -3.26 -10.99 1.09
C TYR A 77 -2.46 -11.67 -0.04
N TRP A 78 -3.01 -12.73 -0.63
CA TRP A 78 -2.39 -13.41 -1.77
C TRP A 78 -2.31 -12.53 -3.02
N GLU A 79 -3.35 -11.74 -3.30
CA GLU A 79 -3.35 -10.77 -4.40
C GLU A 79 -2.33 -9.65 -4.17
N THR A 80 -2.25 -9.08 -2.95
CA THR A 80 -1.22 -8.12 -2.55
C THR A 80 0.19 -8.70 -2.74
N PHE A 81 0.42 -9.93 -2.29
CA PHE A 81 1.71 -10.61 -2.46
C PHE A 81 2.09 -10.76 -3.94
N LYS A 82 1.15 -11.14 -4.81
CA LYS A 82 1.39 -11.20 -6.27
C LYS A 82 1.74 -9.83 -6.85
N ILE A 83 1.03 -8.78 -6.45
CA ILE A 83 1.31 -7.41 -6.90
C ILE A 83 2.71 -6.98 -6.50
N LEU A 84 3.08 -7.19 -5.23
CA LEU A 84 4.41 -6.85 -4.73
C LEU A 84 5.52 -7.62 -5.45
N LYS A 85 5.33 -8.94 -5.64
CA LYS A 85 6.32 -9.79 -6.32
C LYS A 85 6.49 -9.46 -7.81
N SER A 86 5.42 -9.04 -8.49
CA SER A 86 5.45 -8.67 -9.91
C SER A 86 5.82 -7.20 -10.16
N GLY A 87 5.81 -6.37 -9.13
CA GLY A 87 5.88 -4.92 -9.25
C GLY A 87 7.29 -4.34 -9.41
N ASN A 88 8.34 -5.16 -9.24
CA ASN A 88 9.74 -4.72 -9.24
C ASN A 88 9.93 -3.47 -8.37
N TYR A 89 9.44 -3.53 -7.13
CA TYR A 89 9.60 -2.45 -6.17
C TYR A 89 10.97 -2.54 -5.51
N ASP A 90 11.64 -1.41 -5.44
CA ASP A 90 12.88 -1.29 -4.67
C ASP A 90 12.53 -1.24 -3.19
N ILE A 91 11.51 -0.45 -2.81
CA ILE A 91 11.09 -0.20 -1.43
C ILE A 91 9.63 -0.59 -1.24
N ILE A 92 9.33 -1.33 -0.17
CA ILE A 92 7.96 -1.66 0.25
C ILE A 92 7.75 -1.14 1.67
N HIS A 93 6.83 -0.20 1.83
CA HIS A 93 6.43 0.35 3.12
C HIS A 93 4.98 -0.07 3.41
N ALA A 94 4.77 -0.87 4.47
CA ALA A 94 3.46 -1.38 4.84
C ALA A 94 2.98 -0.77 6.16
N HIS A 95 1.82 -0.10 6.14
CA HIS A 95 1.20 0.53 7.30
C HIS A 95 -0.23 0.03 7.50
N ASP A 96 -0.55 -0.48 8.70
CA ASP A 96 -1.85 -1.09 9.04
C ASP A 96 -2.35 -2.11 8.01
N LEU A 97 -1.82 -3.33 8.09
CA LEU A 97 -2.54 -4.55 7.74
C LEU A 97 -2.92 -5.18 9.07
N THR A 98 -4.15 -5.10 9.56
CA THR A 98 -4.47 -5.78 10.84
C THR A 98 -4.48 -7.30 10.64
N LEU A 99 -3.82 -8.09 11.52
CA LEU A 99 -2.99 -9.27 11.16
C LEU A 99 -3.38 -10.65 11.72
N PRO A 100 -2.73 -11.75 11.22
CA PRO A 100 -1.54 -12.32 11.89
C PRO A 100 -0.17 -12.22 11.16
N TRP A 101 -0.12 -11.77 9.90
CA TRP A 101 1.01 -11.98 8.97
C TRP A 101 2.03 -10.84 8.73
N HIS A 102 2.01 -9.69 9.43
CA HIS A 102 3.15 -8.73 9.41
C HIS A 102 4.45 -9.44 9.79
N LEU A 103 4.36 -10.61 10.44
CA LEU A 103 5.50 -11.46 10.81
C LEU A 103 6.32 -12.03 9.63
N SER A 104 5.78 -12.12 8.41
CA SER A 104 6.49 -12.76 7.27
C SER A 104 7.10 -11.78 6.27
N HIS A 105 6.57 -10.55 6.20
CA HIS A 105 7.12 -9.48 5.35
C HIS A 105 8.38 -8.82 5.95
N LEU A 106 8.77 -9.19 7.18
CA LEU A 106 10.02 -8.84 7.87
C LEU A 106 11.17 -9.81 7.53
N LEU A 107 10.89 -10.97 6.92
CA LEU A 107 11.86 -12.07 6.79
C LEU A 107 12.35 -12.35 5.37
N GLN A 108 11.96 -11.56 4.36
CA GLN A 108 12.30 -11.88 2.96
C GLN A 108 12.44 -10.66 2.04
N ALA A 109 12.99 -9.55 2.55
CA ALA A 109 13.49 -8.44 1.73
C ALA A 109 14.99 -8.28 2.01
N GLU A 110 15.84 -8.86 1.16
CA GLU A 110 17.28 -8.97 1.39
C GLU A 110 18.06 -7.64 1.30
N ASN A 111 17.44 -6.47 1.12
CA ASN A 111 18.14 -5.18 1.09
C ASN A 111 17.20 -3.97 1.25
N LEU A 112 16.51 -3.85 2.39
CA LEU A 112 15.73 -2.63 2.65
C LEU A 112 15.93 -2.08 4.06
N GLU A 113 16.51 -0.88 4.13
CA GLU A 113 16.53 -0.06 5.33
C GLU A 113 15.10 0.42 5.62
N PHE A 114 14.51 -0.13 6.68
CA PHE A 114 13.18 0.26 7.15
C PHE A 114 13.31 1.47 8.08
N LEU A 115 12.92 2.65 7.59
CA LEU A 115 12.65 3.81 8.44
C LEU A 115 11.18 3.76 8.89
N GLN A 116 10.97 3.51 10.18
CA GLN A 116 9.73 3.81 10.87
C GLN A 116 9.78 5.28 11.31
N LEU A 117 8.90 6.12 10.75
CA LEU A 117 8.61 7.46 11.24
C LEU A 117 7.12 7.54 11.59
#